data_AF-A0A8J2PZJ4-F1
#
_entry.id   AF-A0A8J2PZJ4-F1
#
_cell.length_a   1.000
_cell.length_b   1.000
_cell.length_c   1.000
_cell.angle_alpha   90.00
_cell.angle_beta   90.00
_cell.angle_gamma   90.00
#
_symmetry.space_group_name_H-M   'P 1'
#
loop_
_entity.id
_entity.type
_entity.pdbx_description
1 polymer ?
#
loop_
_entity_poly.entity_id
_entity_poly.type
_entity_poly.pdbx_seq_one_letter_code
_entity_poly.pdbx_strand_id
1 'polypeptide(L)'
;MVSILILTAFAEGEKAWGAQTSKLCRQYGNEPGVYRFDNQTRSCYQVGRKGPCGELMVFYADPNSPDYGQCDCDISKRCNRHMLYWPSTNRCYFTYEQGPCSPQNWLVFGRNLKPACEPDLCTAVQTEFDDELGDQSFWIYHKNECVLTGTEGHCQLPNEKLIVNGFSRQVAPFCSAITYVCKIPEVPSLVCAPGQKWHSLEGCSLWNPNAIQHSPHIHGHHGGHHGHKHNHNGRSWDQNGEKNAPAIPTPPTTSSTPRYPGIPTSTPRTLPDNRRPDPIYNGAHRGQLHNHRHN
;
A
#
# COMPACT_ATOMS: atom_id res chain seq x y z
N MET A 1 -9.84 -36.80 -49.60
CA MET A 1 -8.93 -35.66 -49.37
C MET A 1 -9.73 -34.57 -48.69
N VAL A 2 -9.68 -34.50 -47.37
CA VAL A 2 -10.42 -33.49 -46.58
C VAL A 2 -9.41 -32.42 -46.21
N SER A 3 -9.49 -31.26 -46.88
CA SER A 3 -8.66 -30.09 -46.59
C SER A 3 -9.14 -29.43 -45.30
N ILE A 4 -8.35 -29.53 -44.25
CA ILE A 4 -8.56 -28.79 -43.00
C ILE A 4 -7.84 -27.45 -43.14
N LEU A 5 -8.60 -26.39 -43.41
CA LEU A 5 -8.16 -25.01 -43.28
C LEU A 5 -8.13 -24.66 -41.79
N ILE A 6 -6.94 -24.70 -41.20
CA ILE A 6 -6.70 -24.21 -39.84
C ILE A 6 -6.68 -22.68 -39.89
N LEU A 7 -7.73 -22.06 -39.35
CA LEU A 7 -7.77 -20.62 -39.07
C LEU A 7 -6.73 -20.29 -38.01
N THR A 8 -5.67 -19.59 -38.39
CA THR A 8 -4.75 -18.93 -37.47
C THR A 8 -5.42 -17.68 -36.92
N ALA A 9 -6.16 -17.84 -35.81
CA ALA A 9 -6.52 -16.71 -34.94
C ALA A 9 -5.28 -16.35 -34.12
N PHE A 10 -4.47 -15.41 -34.62
CA PHE A 10 -3.38 -14.82 -33.86
C PHE A 10 -3.96 -13.92 -32.77
N ALA A 11 -3.43 -14.10 -31.56
CA ALA A 11 -3.72 -13.34 -30.37
C ALA A 11 -3.43 -11.84 -30.58
N GLU A 12 -4.48 -11.05 -30.72
CA GLU A 12 -4.43 -9.61 -30.48
C GLU A 12 -4.96 -9.35 -29.08
N GLY A 13 -4.18 -8.72 -28.20
CA GLY A 13 -4.79 -7.83 -27.22
C GLY A 13 -4.23 -7.72 -25.82
N GLU A 14 -3.08 -8.29 -25.45
CA GLU A 14 -2.37 -7.83 -24.25
C GLU A 14 -1.34 -6.76 -24.64
N LYS A 15 -1.81 -5.66 -25.25
CA LYS A 15 -0.97 -4.46 -25.39
C LYS A 15 -0.82 -3.88 -23.99
N ALA A 16 0.40 -3.90 -23.45
CA ALA A 16 0.75 -3.19 -22.23
C ALA A 16 0.28 -1.72 -22.35
N TRP A 17 -0.82 -1.39 -21.67
CA TRP A 17 -1.52 -0.10 -21.80
C TRP A 17 -0.64 1.12 -21.45
N GLY A 18 0.46 0.88 -20.73
CA GLY A 18 1.50 1.88 -20.47
C GLY A 18 2.23 2.39 -21.72
N ALA A 19 2.19 1.67 -22.86
CA ALA A 19 2.95 2.02 -24.06
C ALA A 19 2.16 2.80 -25.13
N GLN A 20 0.93 3.23 -24.86
CA GLN A 20 0.15 4.02 -25.82
C GLN A 20 0.40 5.53 -25.67
N THR A 21 0.43 6.27 -26.78
CA THR A 21 0.56 7.73 -26.82
C THR A 21 -0.82 8.38 -26.58
N SER A 22 -0.87 9.38 -25.70
CA SER A 22 -2.09 10.17 -25.48
C SER A 22 -2.32 11.10 -26.67
N LYS A 23 -3.52 11.03 -27.27
CA LYS A 23 -3.98 11.92 -28.33
C LYS A 23 -4.22 13.34 -27.82
N LEU A 24 -4.60 13.48 -26.55
CA LEU A 24 -4.87 14.77 -25.91
C LEU A 24 -3.58 15.52 -25.54
N CYS A 25 -2.47 14.80 -25.37
CA CYS A 25 -1.20 15.37 -24.93
C CYS A 25 -0.09 15.35 -25.99
N ARG A 26 -0.46 15.27 -27.28
CA ARG A 26 0.50 15.21 -28.42
C ARG A 26 1.53 16.33 -28.45
N GLN A 27 1.19 17.50 -27.90
CA GLN A 27 2.08 18.66 -27.87
C GLN A 27 3.34 18.44 -27.03
N TYR A 28 3.35 17.47 -26.11
CA TYR A 28 4.49 17.15 -25.23
C TYR A 28 5.40 16.06 -25.80
N GLY A 29 5.24 15.71 -27.09
CA GLY A 29 6.06 14.75 -27.80
C GLY A 29 5.36 13.43 -28.09
N ASN A 30 5.98 12.63 -28.96
CA ASN A 30 5.49 11.31 -29.38
C ASN A 30 5.99 10.18 -28.47
N GLU A 31 6.64 10.50 -27.34
CA GLU A 31 7.10 9.47 -26.41
C GLU A 31 5.89 8.75 -25.79
N PRO A 32 5.71 7.44 -26.05
CA PRO A 32 4.56 6.71 -25.55
C PRO A 32 4.58 6.61 -24.03
N GLY A 33 3.41 6.70 -23.40
CA GLY A 33 3.31 6.50 -21.95
C GLY A 33 3.73 7.66 -21.05
N VAL A 34 4.37 8.72 -21.57
CA VAL A 34 4.99 9.74 -20.71
C VAL A 34 4.01 10.77 -20.17
N TYR A 35 3.09 11.27 -21.00
CA TYR A 35 2.12 12.30 -20.58
C TYR A 35 0.66 11.80 -20.70
N ARG A 36 -0.18 12.23 -19.76
CA ARG A 36 -1.63 11.97 -19.74
C ARG A 36 -2.40 13.22 -19.37
N PHE A 37 -3.62 13.32 -19.88
CA PHE A 37 -4.50 14.46 -19.62
C PHE A 37 -5.25 14.25 -18.31
N ASP A 38 -5.16 15.21 -17.41
CA ASP A 38 -5.99 15.27 -16.21
C ASP A 38 -7.28 16.04 -16.52
N ASN A 39 -8.43 15.39 -16.34
CA ASN A 39 -9.71 16.01 -16.67
C ASN A 39 -10.09 17.15 -15.70
N GLN A 40 -9.59 17.15 -14.47
CA GLN A 40 -9.94 18.14 -13.45
C GLN A 40 -9.27 19.49 -13.71
N THR A 41 -7.96 19.47 -13.94
CA THR A 41 -7.14 20.67 -14.22
C THR A 41 -7.09 21.03 -15.70
N ARG A 42 -7.64 20.17 -16.57
CA ARG A 42 -7.67 20.34 -18.03
C ARG A 42 -6.27 20.50 -18.64
N SER A 43 -5.28 19.82 -18.06
CA SER A 43 -3.87 19.95 -18.41
C SER A 43 -3.19 18.58 -18.51
N CYS A 44 -2.06 18.50 -19.21
CA CYS A 44 -1.28 17.27 -19.34
C CYS A 44 -0.14 17.23 -18.32
N TYR A 45 0.07 16.06 -17.72
CA TYR A 45 1.12 15.84 -16.75
C TYR A 45 1.90 14.56 -17.04
N GLN A 46 3.16 14.57 -16.61
CA GLN A 46 4.02 13.41 -16.73
C GLN A 46 3.59 12.32 -15.74
N VAL A 47 3.41 11.11 -16.25
CA VAL A 47 3.14 9.91 -15.46
C VAL A 47 4.33 9.59 -14.56
N GLY A 48 4.06 9.12 -13.34
CA GLY A 48 5.09 8.83 -12.34
C GLY A 48 5.68 10.07 -11.69
N ARG A 49 5.15 11.27 -11.98
CA ARG A 49 5.52 12.53 -11.31
C ARG A 49 4.39 13.07 -10.46
N LYS A 50 4.70 14.05 -9.61
CA LYS A 50 3.72 14.69 -8.73
C LYS A 50 2.55 15.32 -9.51
N GLY A 51 2.81 15.99 -10.64
CA GLY A 51 1.76 16.61 -11.44
C GLY A 51 0.83 17.52 -10.62
N PRO A 52 -0.50 17.40 -10.74
CA PRO A 52 -1.48 18.17 -9.95
C PRO A 52 -1.78 17.52 -8.60
N CYS A 53 -1.06 16.47 -8.22
CA CYS A 53 -1.42 15.61 -7.10
C CYS A 53 -1.03 16.20 -5.74
N GLY A 54 -1.81 15.83 -4.73
CA GLY A 54 -1.60 16.21 -3.34
C GLY A 54 -0.35 15.57 -2.73
N GLU A 55 -0.16 15.82 -1.44
CA GLU A 55 0.95 15.22 -0.70
C GLU A 55 0.84 13.68 -0.68
N LEU A 56 1.99 13.01 -0.82
CA LEU A 56 2.12 11.56 -0.93
C LEU A 56 1.27 10.92 -2.05
N MET A 57 1.00 11.69 -3.11
CA MET A 57 0.31 11.22 -4.30
C MET A 57 1.15 11.49 -5.55
N VAL A 58 0.97 10.63 -6.55
CA VAL A 58 1.65 10.68 -7.85
C VAL A 58 0.61 10.53 -8.95
N PHE A 59 0.89 11.11 -10.11
CA PHE A 59 0.03 11.06 -11.27
C PHE A 59 0.30 9.78 -12.07
N TYR A 60 -0.72 8.93 -12.22
CA TYR A 60 -0.64 7.66 -12.92
C TYR A 60 -1.48 7.67 -14.19
N ALA A 61 -1.11 6.83 -15.17
CA ALA A 61 -1.98 6.58 -16.32
C ALA A 61 -3.22 5.79 -15.90
N ASP A 62 -4.38 6.15 -16.47
CA ASP A 62 -5.61 5.39 -16.34
C ASP A 62 -5.48 4.08 -17.15
N PRO A 63 -5.63 2.89 -16.54
CA PRO A 63 -5.54 1.62 -17.26
C PRO A 63 -6.66 1.44 -18.28
N ASN A 64 -7.79 2.13 -18.09
CA ASN A 64 -8.95 2.06 -18.97
C ASN A 64 -8.92 3.12 -20.08
N SER A 65 -7.96 4.06 -20.04
CA SER A 65 -7.84 5.08 -21.07
C SER A 65 -6.39 5.51 -21.35
N PRO A 66 -5.91 5.40 -22.59
CA PRO A 66 -4.56 5.84 -22.96
C PRO A 66 -4.41 7.37 -22.97
N ASP A 67 -5.53 8.11 -22.94
CA ASP A 67 -5.51 9.56 -23.02
C ASP A 67 -5.45 10.23 -21.65
N TYR A 68 -6.03 9.59 -20.63
CA TYR A 68 -6.25 10.17 -19.31
C TYR A 68 -5.31 9.60 -18.24
N GLY A 69 -5.12 10.40 -17.19
CA GLY A 69 -4.41 10.02 -15.99
C GLY A 69 -5.07 10.63 -14.77
N GLN A 70 -4.70 10.15 -13.60
CA GLN A 70 -5.26 10.62 -12.34
C GLN A 70 -4.28 10.40 -11.19
N CYS A 71 -4.49 11.18 -10.13
CA CYS A 71 -3.70 11.09 -8.91
C CYS A 71 -4.09 9.89 -8.06
N ASP A 72 -3.10 9.14 -7.59
CA ASP A 72 -3.27 8.08 -6.59
C ASP A 72 -2.12 8.10 -5.57
N CYS A 73 -2.19 7.29 -4.51
CA CYS A 73 -1.17 7.23 -3.49
C CYS A 73 0.16 6.75 -4.07
N ASP A 74 1.25 7.38 -3.64
CA ASP A 74 2.59 7.08 -4.13
C ASP A 74 3.04 5.68 -3.68
N ILE A 75 2.90 4.70 -4.57
CA ILE A 75 3.28 3.31 -4.28
C ILE A 75 4.77 3.13 -4.02
N SER A 76 5.61 4.06 -4.49
CA SER A 76 7.06 4.00 -4.22
C SER A 76 7.37 4.19 -2.73
N LYS A 77 6.46 4.81 -1.98
CA LYS A 77 6.60 5.06 -0.54
C LYS A 77 5.98 3.98 0.34
N ARG A 78 5.41 2.91 -0.24
CA ARG A 78 4.66 1.88 0.51
C ARG A 78 5.53 0.78 1.11
N CYS A 79 6.85 0.83 0.92
CA CYS A 79 7.76 -0.28 1.22
C CYS A 79 7.54 -0.96 2.58
N ASN A 80 7.65 -0.17 3.65
CA ASN A 80 7.61 -0.66 5.03
C ASN A 80 6.30 -0.29 5.73
N ARG A 81 5.43 0.47 5.06
CA ARG A 81 4.23 1.04 5.65
C ARG A 81 3.17 1.26 4.59
N HIS A 82 1.98 0.72 4.83
CA HIS A 82 0.86 0.96 3.93
C HIS A 82 0.44 2.42 3.96
N MET A 83 -0.13 2.84 2.84
CA MET A 83 -0.77 4.14 2.68
C MET A 83 -2.25 3.95 2.39
N LEU A 84 -3.10 4.78 2.99
CA LEU A 84 -4.54 4.79 2.73
C LEU A 84 -4.98 6.15 2.20
N TYR A 85 -5.75 6.12 1.11
CA TYR A 85 -6.48 7.25 0.58
C TYR A 85 -7.69 7.55 1.45
N TRP A 86 -7.86 8.82 1.82
CA TRP A 86 -9.00 9.32 2.56
C TRP A 86 -9.89 10.21 1.68
N PRO A 87 -11.15 9.81 1.39
CA PRO A 87 -11.99 10.54 0.44
C PRO A 87 -12.28 11.99 0.81
N SER A 88 -12.52 12.31 2.09
CA SER A 88 -12.96 13.66 2.48
C SER A 88 -11.89 14.72 2.31
N THR A 89 -10.62 14.34 2.39
CA THR A 89 -9.48 15.24 2.18
C THR A 89 -8.84 15.07 0.81
N ASN A 90 -9.25 14.05 0.05
CA ASN A 90 -8.66 13.66 -1.23
C ASN A 90 -7.12 13.53 -1.17
N ARG A 91 -6.62 12.91 -0.09
CA ARG A 91 -5.19 12.76 0.21
C ARG A 91 -4.87 11.34 0.66
N CYS A 92 -3.59 10.98 0.60
CA CYS A 92 -3.08 9.73 1.13
C CYS A 92 -2.28 9.98 2.41
N TYR A 93 -2.35 9.01 3.32
CA TYR A 93 -1.72 9.05 4.65
C TYR A 93 -1.10 7.70 4.96
N PHE A 94 -0.06 7.65 5.78
CA PHE A 94 0.46 6.37 6.24
C PHE A 94 -0.47 5.73 7.28
N THR A 95 -0.47 4.40 7.31
CA THR A 95 -1.16 3.61 8.34
C THR A 95 -0.47 3.76 9.70
N TYR A 96 -1.18 3.65 10.82
CA TYR A 96 -0.64 3.83 12.18
C TYR A 96 -0.11 5.25 12.45
N GLU A 97 -0.56 6.22 11.67
CA GLU A 97 -0.31 7.65 11.85
C GLU A 97 -1.66 8.32 12.21
N GLN A 98 -1.65 9.50 12.83
CA GLN A 98 -2.90 10.20 13.12
C GLN A 98 -3.68 10.48 11.82
N GLY A 99 -3.01 10.98 10.79
CA GLY A 99 -3.61 11.30 9.50
C GLY A 99 -4.87 12.17 9.62
N PRO A 100 -6.01 11.76 9.04
CA PRO A 100 -7.28 12.49 9.12
C PRO A 100 -8.08 12.18 10.40
N CYS A 101 -7.59 11.30 11.27
CA CYS A 101 -8.28 10.90 12.49
C CYS A 101 -8.21 11.98 13.58
N SER A 102 -9.15 11.92 14.52
CA SER A 102 -9.11 12.76 15.72
C SER A 102 -7.86 12.45 16.57
N PRO A 103 -7.42 13.37 17.44
CA PRO A 103 -6.32 13.10 18.36
C PRO A 103 -6.53 11.79 19.13
N GLN A 104 -5.44 11.05 19.40
CA GLN A 104 -5.43 9.72 20.05
C GLN A 104 -6.03 8.58 19.22
N ASN A 105 -6.32 8.83 17.94
CA ASN A 105 -6.67 7.78 16.99
C ASN A 105 -5.63 7.73 15.87
N TRP A 106 -5.42 6.54 15.33
CA TRP A 106 -4.61 6.31 14.15
C TRP A 106 -5.43 5.78 12.99
N LEU A 107 -4.87 5.96 11.79
CA LEU A 107 -5.44 5.48 10.55
C LEU A 107 -5.01 4.03 10.28
N VAL A 108 -5.95 3.12 10.13
CA VAL A 108 -5.69 1.69 9.88
C VAL A 108 -6.61 1.14 8.78
N PHE A 109 -6.32 -0.08 8.32
CA PHE A 109 -7.27 -0.82 7.49
C PHE A 109 -8.42 -1.31 8.36
N GLY A 110 -9.62 -0.79 8.11
CA GLY A 110 -10.85 -1.30 8.69
C GLY A 110 -11.43 -2.48 7.90
N ARG A 111 -12.73 -2.70 8.11
CA ARG A 111 -13.48 -3.74 7.40
C ARG A 111 -13.42 -3.53 5.88
N ASN A 112 -13.30 -4.64 5.15
CA ASN A 112 -13.21 -4.66 3.69
C ASN A 112 -12.03 -3.85 3.12
N LEU A 113 -10.94 -3.71 3.89
CA LEU A 113 -9.73 -2.98 3.47
C LEU A 113 -9.98 -1.50 3.14
N LYS A 114 -11.06 -0.93 3.69
CA LYS A 114 -11.34 0.51 3.63
C LYS A 114 -10.64 1.23 4.80
N PRO A 115 -10.27 2.50 4.65
CA PRO A 115 -9.63 3.24 5.73
C PRO A 115 -10.58 3.42 6.92
N ALA A 116 -10.05 3.27 8.13
CA ALA A 116 -10.78 3.47 9.37
C ALA A 116 -9.89 4.14 10.42
N CYS A 117 -10.52 4.85 11.35
CA CYS A 117 -9.85 5.38 12.52
C CYS A 117 -10.08 4.43 13.70
N GLU A 118 -9.00 4.09 14.39
CA GLU A 118 -9.04 3.27 15.61
C GLU A 118 -8.28 3.99 16.74
N PRO A 119 -8.57 3.68 18.02
CA PRO A 119 -7.77 4.20 19.12
C PRO A 119 -6.30 3.82 18.98
N ASP A 120 -5.42 4.81 19.13
CA ASP A 120 -3.98 4.59 19.24
C ASP A 120 -3.67 4.14 20.68
N LEU A 121 -3.47 2.84 20.84
CA LEU A 121 -3.15 2.24 22.14
C LEU A 121 -1.67 2.41 22.52
N CYS A 122 -0.85 3.00 21.64
CA CYS A 122 0.59 3.13 21.80
C CYS A 122 1.06 4.57 21.99
N THR A 123 0.17 5.57 22.02
CA THR A 123 0.51 7.00 22.18
C THR A 123 1.42 7.27 23.39
N ALA A 124 1.30 6.50 24.48
CA ALA A 124 2.12 6.68 25.69
C ALA A 124 3.59 6.27 25.51
N VAL A 125 3.93 5.55 24.43
CA VAL A 125 5.24 4.93 24.19
C VAL A 125 6.00 5.58 23.02
N GLN A 126 5.33 6.43 22.22
CA GLN A 126 5.92 7.08 21.05
C GLN A 126 6.96 8.13 21.45
N THR A 127 8.19 7.71 21.73
CA THR A 127 9.37 8.57 21.54
C THR A 127 9.75 8.47 20.07
N GLU A 128 9.67 9.58 19.33
CA GLU A 128 10.08 9.65 17.92
C GLU A 128 11.55 9.22 17.81
N PHE A 129 11.78 8.07 17.18
CA PHE A 129 13.13 7.65 16.78
C PHE A 129 13.31 8.06 15.32
N ASP A 130 13.98 9.19 15.11
CA ASP A 130 14.55 9.54 13.80
C ASP A 130 15.74 8.62 13.53
N ASP A 131 15.47 7.41 13.05
CA ASP A 131 16.55 6.51 12.67
C ASP A 131 17.20 7.06 11.38
N GLU A 132 18.51 7.37 11.45
CA GLU A 132 19.31 7.93 10.35
C GLU A 132 19.29 7.05 9.08
N LEU A 133 18.82 5.81 9.19
CA LEU A 133 18.70 4.84 8.11
C LEU A 133 17.45 5.01 7.24
N GLY A 134 16.50 5.89 7.60
CA GLY A 134 15.29 6.14 6.80
C GLY A 134 14.33 4.94 6.69
N ASP A 135 14.61 3.85 7.40
CA ASP A 135 13.70 2.74 7.62
C ASP A 135 12.71 3.18 8.70
N GLN A 136 11.52 3.58 8.26
CA GLN A 136 10.45 4.07 9.12
C GLN A 136 9.94 2.92 10.01
N SER A 137 10.61 2.64 11.12
CA SER A 137 10.04 1.91 12.24
C SER A 137 8.92 2.75 12.85
N PHE A 138 7.81 2.12 13.18
CA PHE A 138 6.65 2.75 13.80
C PHE A 138 6.02 1.80 14.80
N TRP A 139 5.32 2.39 15.77
CA TRP A 139 4.60 1.64 16.77
C TRP A 139 3.32 1.06 16.21
N ILE A 140 3.04 -0.19 16.54
CA ILE A 140 1.76 -0.84 16.29
C ILE A 140 1.28 -1.58 17.54
N TYR A 141 -0.01 -1.85 17.61
CA TYR A 141 -0.63 -2.59 18.69
C TYR A 141 -0.89 -4.00 18.17
N HIS A 142 -0.14 -4.96 18.69
CA HIS A 142 -0.17 -6.33 18.21
C HIS A 142 -0.14 -7.29 19.40
N LYS A 143 -1.06 -8.27 19.42
CA LYS A 143 -1.16 -9.28 20.49
C LYS A 143 -1.17 -8.68 21.91
N ASN A 144 -1.98 -7.65 22.09
CA ASN A 144 -2.16 -6.92 23.35
C ASN A 144 -0.95 -6.13 23.84
N GLU A 145 0.03 -5.88 22.99
CA GLU A 145 1.26 -5.17 23.33
C GLU A 145 1.56 -4.09 22.27
N CYS A 146 2.22 -3.02 22.70
CA CYS A 146 2.78 -2.01 21.80
C CYS A 146 4.16 -2.44 21.37
N VAL A 147 4.33 -2.58 20.06
CA VAL A 147 5.52 -3.17 19.47
C VAL A 147 6.08 -2.23 18.40
N LEU A 148 7.40 -2.05 18.39
CA LEU A 148 8.08 -1.25 17.37
C LEU A 148 8.38 -2.14 16.17
N THR A 149 7.94 -1.77 14.97
CA THR A 149 8.26 -2.51 13.74
C THR A 149 9.76 -2.50 13.45
N GLY A 150 10.23 -3.50 12.70
CA GLY A 150 11.66 -3.65 12.38
C GLY A 150 12.51 -4.22 13.52
N THR A 151 11.90 -4.55 14.67
CA THR A 151 12.58 -5.18 15.81
C THR A 151 12.43 -6.71 15.79
N GLU A 152 13.42 -7.42 16.35
CA GLU A 152 13.46 -8.89 16.41
C GLU A 152 12.70 -9.47 17.62
N GLY A 153 12.56 -8.68 18.69
CA GLY A 153 12.10 -9.18 20.00
C GLY A 153 10.68 -9.78 20.03
N HIS A 154 9.85 -9.54 19.01
CA HIS A 154 8.48 -10.07 18.93
C HIS A 154 8.33 -11.29 18.03
N CYS A 155 9.39 -11.71 17.34
CA CYS A 155 9.38 -12.87 16.46
C CYS A 155 9.99 -14.10 17.14
N GLN A 156 9.51 -15.28 16.78
CA GLN A 156 9.92 -16.53 17.44
C GLN A 156 11.29 -17.01 16.97
N LEU A 157 11.62 -16.74 15.70
CA LEU A 157 12.87 -17.17 15.09
C LEU A 157 13.92 -16.05 15.17
N PRO A 158 15.19 -16.39 15.36
CA PRO A 158 16.27 -15.42 15.33
C PRO A 158 16.35 -14.76 13.94
N ASN A 159 16.69 -13.46 13.92
CA ASN A 159 16.77 -12.63 12.71
C ASN A 159 15.43 -12.36 12.00
N GLU A 160 14.29 -12.84 12.53
CA GLU A 160 12.99 -12.38 12.04
C GLU A 160 12.63 -11.04 12.66
N LYS A 161 12.09 -10.15 11.84
CA LYS A 161 11.60 -8.84 12.28
C LYS A 161 10.10 -8.75 12.05
N LEU A 162 9.41 -8.07 12.95
CA LEU A 162 8.00 -7.75 12.76
C LEU A 162 7.87 -6.61 11.76
N ILE A 163 7.26 -6.89 10.62
CA ILE A 163 7.16 -5.96 9.51
C ILE A 163 5.71 -5.82 9.01
N VAL A 164 5.47 -4.73 8.29
CA VAL A 164 4.25 -4.49 7.53
C VAL A 164 4.64 -4.35 6.07
N ASN A 165 4.25 -5.32 5.22
CA ASN A 165 4.59 -5.26 3.81
C ASN A 165 3.54 -4.45 3.05
N GLY A 166 3.84 -3.20 2.69
CA GLY A 166 2.87 -2.33 2.03
C GLY A 166 2.57 -2.64 0.56
N PHE A 167 3.23 -3.64 -0.03
CA PHE A 167 2.91 -4.20 -1.35
C PHE A 167 2.12 -5.51 -1.26
N SER A 168 2.07 -6.16 -0.09
CA SER A 168 1.31 -7.38 0.11
C SER A 168 -0.17 -7.07 0.27
N ARG A 169 -1.02 -8.06 -0.07
CA ARG A 169 -2.42 -8.04 0.37
C ARG A 169 -2.57 -8.33 1.86
N GLN A 170 -1.49 -8.80 2.51
CA GLN A 170 -1.43 -8.98 3.95
C GLN A 170 -1.24 -7.61 4.60
N VAL A 171 -2.37 -7.02 5.01
CA VAL A 171 -2.41 -5.76 5.73
C VAL A 171 -1.99 -5.89 7.20
N ALA A 172 -2.09 -7.12 7.74
CA ALA A 172 -1.67 -7.43 9.09
C ALA A 172 -0.13 -7.53 9.18
N PRO A 173 0.47 -7.12 10.31
CA PRO A 173 1.89 -7.30 10.54
C PRO A 173 2.24 -8.79 10.64
N PHE A 174 3.44 -9.16 10.19
CA PHE A 174 3.95 -10.53 10.24
C PHE A 174 5.45 -10.56 10.48
N CYS A 175 5.96 -11.70 10.97
CA CYS A 175 7.39 -11.92 11.16
C CYS A 175 8.04 -12.39 9.86
N SER A 176 9.19 -11.80 9.51
CA SER A 176 9.96 -12.21 8.34
C SER A 176 11.45 -12.02 8.56
N ALA A 177 12.24 -13.00 8.11
CA ALA A 177 13.70 -12.92 8.06
C ALA A 177 14.21 -12.09 6.85
N ILE A 178 13.32 -11.74 5.92
CA ILE A 178 13.67 -10.98 4.73
C ILE A 178 13.54 -9.49 5.05
N THR A 179 14.67 -8.78 5.14
CA THR A 179 14.69 -7.33 5.04
C THR A 179 14.29 -6.97 3.61
N TYR A 180 13.09 -6.44 3.43
CA TYR A 180 12.60 -6.07 2.11
C TYR A 180 13.42 -4.90 1.58
N VAL A 181 14.35 -5.18 0.67
CA VAL A 181 14.90 -4.14 -0.19
C VAL A 181 13.75 -3.66 -1.06
N CYS A 182 13.30 -2.44 -0.81
CA CYS A 182 12.24 -1.86 -1.59
C CYS A 182 12.70 -1.62 -3.02
N LYS A 183 12.53 -2.63 -3.89
CA LYS A 183 12.58 -2.43 -5.32
C LYS A 183 11.29 -1.73 -5.70
N ILE A 184 11.31 -0.41 -5.65
CA ILE A 184 10.21 0.44 -6.15
C ILE A 184 9.98 0.03 -7.61
N PRO A 185 8.84 -0.61 -7.93
CA PRO A 185 8.53 -0.81 -9.33
C PRO A 185 8.24 0.57 -9.92
N GLU A 186 8.89 0.91 -11.03
CA GLU A 186 8.44 2.04 -11.85
C GLU A 186 7.09 1.62 -12.43
N VAL A 187 5.99 2.08 -11.83
CA VAL A 187 4.67 1.69 -12.28
C VAL A 187 4.03 2.85 -13.03
N PRO A 188 3.98 2.82 -14.37
CA PRO A 188 3.43 3.90 -15.17
C PRO A 188 1.89 3.94 -15.12
N SER A 189 1.25 2.94 -14.53
CA SER A 189 -0.21 2.82 -14.51
C SER A 189 -0.72 2.59 -13.10
N LEU A 190 -1.97 3.00 -12.85
CA LEU A 190 -2.64 2.71 -11.59
C LEU A 190 -2.65 1.21 -11.33
N VAL A 191 -2.34 0.84 -10.09
CA VAL A 191 -2.42 -0.53 -9.60
C VAL A 191 -3.61 -0.64 -8.66
N CYS A 192 -4.43 -1.67 -8.85
CA CYS A 192 -5.45 -1.98 -7.88
C CYS A 192 -4.81 -2.61 -6.63
N ALA A 193 -4.49 -1.78 -5.65
CA ALA A 193 -3.98 -2.23 -4.36
C ALA A 193 -4.85 -1.69 -3.22
N PRO A 194 -5.06 -2.45 -2.13
CA PRO A 194 -5.78 -1.99 -0.96
C PRO A 194 -5.26 -0.64 -0.49
N GLY A 195 -6.14 0.28 -0.10
CA GLY A 195 -5.78 1.63 0.36
C GLY A 195 -5.47 2.66 -0.73
N GLN A 196 -5.34 2.29 -2.01
CA GLN A 196 -5.24 3.26 -3.11
C GLN A 196 -6.58 4.00 -3.30
N LYS A 197 -6.55 5.22 -3.84
CA LYS A 197 -7.72 5.99 -4.26
C LYS A 197 -8.58 5.19 -5.23
N TRP A 198 -7.95 4.59 -6.25
CA TRP A 198 -8.67 3.79 -7.25
C TRP A 198 -9.42 2.61 -6.62
N HIS A 199 -8.82 1.95 -5.62
CA HIS A 199 -9.46 0.89 -4.84
C HIS A 199 -10.58 1.42 -3.93
N SER A 200 -10.34 2.55 -3.23
CA SER A 200 -11.27 3.11 -2.25
C SER A 200 -12.54 3.70 -2.87
N LEU A 201 -12.48 4.16 -4.13
CA LEU A 201 -13.60 4.77 -4.85
C LEU A 201 -14.35 3.80 -5.78
N GLU A 202 -14.19 2.49 -5.58
CA GLU A 202 -14.87 1.42 -6.36
C GLU A 202 -14.47 1.37 -7.85
N GLY A 203 -13.41 2.09 -8.25
CA GLY A 203 -12.84 2.05 -9.60
C GLY A 203 -12.17 0.72 -9.95
N CYS A 204 -11.92 -0.12 -8.94
CA CYS A 204 -11.57 -1.52 -9.14
C CYS A 204 -12.79 -2.43 -9.04
N SER A 205 -13.25 -2.99 -10.16
CA SER A 205 -13.87 -4.32 -10.09
C SER A 205 -12.82 -5.26 -9.52
N LEU A 206 -13.09 -5.88 -8.37
CA LEU A 206 -12.16 -6.81 -7.69
C LEU A 206 -11.48 -7.70 -8.73
N TRP A 207 -10.20 -7.43 -8.87
CA TRP A 207 -9.36 -8.01 -9.89
C TRP A 207 -9.40 -9.54 -9.75
N ASN A 208 -9.70 -10.25 -10.86
CA ASN A 208 -9.77 -11.71 -10.89
C ASN A 208 -8.41 -12.27 -10.44
N PRO A 209 -8.35 -13.02 -9.32
CA PRO A 209 -7.08 -13.49 -8.73
C PRO A 209 -6.21 -14.33 -9.68
N ASN A 210 -6.71 -14.75 -10.84
CA ASN A 210 -5.97 -15.53 -11.84
C ASN A 210 -5.13 -14.71 -12.84
N ALA A 211 -5.18 -13.37 -12.85
CA ALA A 211 -4.59 -12.56 -13.93
C ALA A 211 -3.11 -12.11 -13.72
N ILE A 212 -2.39 -12.64 -12.72
CA ILE A 212 -0.96 -12.34 -12.40
C ILE A 212 -0.38 -13.69 -11.99
N GLN A 213 -0.22 -14.55 -12.99
CA GLN A 213 0.76 -15.63 -12.95
C GLN A 213 1.70 -15.60 -14.16
N HIS A 214 1.65 -14.55 -14.98
CA HIS A 214 2.55 -14.40 -16.12
C HIS A 214 3.44 -13.17 -15.95
N SER A 215 4.28 -13.20 -14.92
CA SER A 215 5.61 -12.62 -15.07
C SER A 215 6.44 -13.64 -15.87
N PRO A 216 7.17 -13.26 -16.92
CA PRO A 216 7.92 -14.21 -17.72
C PRO A 216 9.08 -14.75 -16.87
N HIS A 217 8.88 -15.93 -16.27
CA HIS A 217 10.01 -16.76 -15.90
C HIS A 217 10.78 -17.06 -17.18
N ILE A 218 11.97 -16.45 -17.30
CA ILE A 218 13.00 -16.89 -18.24
C ILE A 218 13.41 -18.29 -17.78
N HIS A 219 12.71 -19.31 -18.27
CA HIS A 219 13.14 -20.70 -18.12
C HIS A 219 14.02 -21.07 -19.29
N GLY A 220 15.30 -21.26 -18.97
CA GLY A 220 16.27 -21.86 -19.88
C GLY A 220 15.78 -23.22 -20.38
N HIS A 221 15.96 -23.40 -21.68
CA HIS A 221 15.78 -24.68 -22.36
C HIS A 221 16.64 -25.77 -21.72
N HIS A 222 16.00 -26.80 -21.18
CA HIS A 222 16.54 -28.16 -21.20
C HIS A 222 15.42 -29.13 -21.56
N GLY A 223 15.62 -29.86 -22.66
CA GLY A 223 14.69 -30.86 -23.17
C GLY A 223 14.71 -32.15 -22.36
N GLY A 224 13.64 -32.94 -22.49
CA GLY A 224 13.61 -34.31 -21.98
C GLY A 224 12.22 -34.91 -21.78
N HIS A 225 11.75 -35.61 -22.82
CA HIS A 225 11.03 -36.90 -22.82
C HIS A 225 9.74 -37.19 -22.00
N HIS A 226 8.78 -37.76 -22.77
CA HIS A 226 7.80 -38.85 -22.48
C HIS A 226 6.72 -38.71 -21.38
N GLY A 227 5.49 -38.48 -21.84
CA GLY A 227 4.41 -39.49 -21.87
C GLY A 227 3.82 -40.03 -20.55
N HIS A 228 2.57 -39.66 -20.26
CA HIS A 228 1.44 -40.60 -20.16
C HIS A 228 0.11 -39.86 -19.95
N LYS A 229 -0.90 -40.24 -20.74
CA LYS A 229 -2.30 -39.84 -20.59
C LYS A 229 -2.96 -40.76 -19.57
N HIS A 230 -3.62 -40.21 -18.56
CA HIS A 230 -4.71 -40.90 -17.88
C HIS A 230 -6.01 -40.11 -17.94
N ASN A 231 -7.03 -40.85 -18.32
CA ASN A 231 -8.39 -40.49 -18.63
C ASN A 231 -9.23 -40.71 -17.38
N HIS A 232 -10.05 -39.75 -16.96
CA HIS A 232 -11.15 -40.02 -16.03
C HIS A 232 -12.44 -39.33 -16.48
N ASN A 233 -13.37 -40.18 -16.86
CA ASN A 233 -14.78 -39.91 -17.09
C ASN A 233 -15.49 -39.42 -15.82
N GLY A 234 -16.34 -38.40 -16.00
CA GLY A 234 -17.75 -38.43 -15.64
C GLY A 234 -18.13 -38.36 -14.16
N ARG A 235 -18.90 -37.33 -13.79
CA ARG A 235 -20.35 -37.50 -13.50
C ARG A 235 -21.04 -36.16 -13.29
N SER A 236 -22.13 -36.02 -14.04
CA SER A 236 -23.23 -35.08 -13.86
C SER A 236 -23.87 -35.28 -12.48
N TRP A 237 -24.25 -34.18 -11.82
CA TRP A 237 -25.17 -34.21 -10.69
C TRP A 237 -26.33 -33.25 -10.97
N ASP A 238 -27.51 -33.84 -10.88
CA ASP A 238 -28.81 -33.28 -11.19
C ASP A 238 -29.23 -32.17 -10.22
N GLN A 239 -30.02 -31.26 -10.77
CA GLN A 239 -30.84 -30.29 -10.06
C GLN A 239 -32.02 -31.00 -9.39
N ASN A 240 -32.31 -30.65 -8.12
CA ASN A 240 -33.65 -30.43 -7.54
C ASN A 240 -33.62 -30.59 -6.02
N GLY A 241 -34.20 -29.63 -5.29
CA GLY A 241 -34.46 -29.80 -3.86
C GLY A 241 -34.72 -28.50 -3.08
N GLU A 242 -35.79 -27.78 -3.41
CA GLU A 242 -36.43 -26.85 -2.47
C GLU A 242 -36.90 -27.61 -1.22
N LYS A 243 -36.35 -27.34 -0.03
CA LYS A 243 -37.02 -27.57 1.28
C LYS A 243 -36.53 -26.59 2.36
N ASN A 244 -37.49 -25.77 2.81
CA ASN A 244 -37.76 -25.32 4.19
C ASN A 244 -36.65 -24.61 4.99
N ALA A 245 -36.87 -23.31 5.20
CA ALA A 245 -36.18 -22.50 6.20
C ALA A 245 -36.63 -22.85 7.64
N PRO A 246 -35.72 -22.97 8.62
CA PRO A 246 -36.08 -22.97 10.03
C PRO A 246 -36.16 -21.55 10.60
N ALA A 247 -37.09 -21.39 11.55
CA ALA A 247 -37.44 -20.14 12.22
C ALA A 247 -36.28 -19.55 13.05
N ILE A 248 -36.24 -18.22 13.07
CA ILE A 248 -35.32 -17.38 13.86
C ILE A 248 -35.81 -17.32 15.32
N PRO A 249 -35.00 -17.64 16.33
CA PRO A 249 -35.29 -17.30 17.71
C PRO A 249 -34.92 -15.84 18.00
N THR A 250 -35.84 -15.10 18.61
CA THR A 250 -35.63 -13.75 19.15
C THR A 250 -34.64 -13.73 20.32
N PRO A 251 -33.77 -12.71 20.46
CA PRO A 251 -32.87 -12.59 21.59
C PRO A 251 -33.58 -12.06 22.85
N PRO A 252 -33.22 -12.51 24.06
CA PRO A 252 -33.69 -11.90 25.30
C PRO A 252 -32.95 -10.59 25.60
N THR A 253 -33.73 -9.56 25.86
CA THR A 253 -33.32 -8.31 26.52
C THR A 253 -32.89 -8.57 27.96
N THR A 254 -31.63 -8.34 28.28
CA THR A 254 -31.20 -8.09 29.66
C THR A 254 -30.16 -6.98 29.71
N SER A 255 -30.59 -5.85 30.28
CA SER A 255 -29.74 -4.76 30.71
C SER A 255 -29.02 -5.13 32.01
N SER A 256 -27.70 -5.04 32.02
CA SER A 256 -26.94 -4.89 33.26
C SER A 256 -25.72 -4.01 33.01
N THR A 257 -25.83 -2.77 33.45
CA THR A 257 -24.71 -1.82 33.60
C THR A 257 -23.76 -2.29 34.70
N PRO A 258 -22.45 -2.42 34.46
CA PRO A 258 -21.49 -2.59 35.53
C PRO A 258 -21.20 -1.24 36.22
N ARG A 259 -21.42 -1.17 37.53
CA ARG A 259 -20.89 -0.11 38.39
C ARG A 259 -19.38 -0.28 38.49
N TYR A 260 -18.62 0.72 38.05
CA TYR A 260 -17.20 0.84 38.41
C TYR A 260 -17.08 1.43 39.83
N PRO A 261 -16.27 0.83 40.72
CA PRO A 261 -15.92 1.42 42.00
C PRO A 261 -14.93 2.59 41.82
N GLY A 262 -15.11 3.63 42.64
CA GLY A 262 -14.44 4.92 42.54
C GLY A 262 -12.92 4.87 42.65
N ILE A 263 -12.28 5.72 41.85
CA ILE A 263 -10.85 5.99 41.88
C ILE A 263 -10.57 7.02 43.01
N PRO A 264 -9.59 6.78 43.89
CA PRO A 264 -9.21 7.74 44.92
C PRO A 264 -8.44 8.93 44.32
N THR A 265 -8.86 10.13 44.71
CA THR A 265 -8.14 11.39 44.52
C THR A 265 -6.74 11.33 45.14
N SER A 266 -5.71 11.42 44.31
CA SER A 266 -4.33 11.65 44.75
C SER A 266 -3.88 13.07 44.41
N THR A 267 -3.05 13.57 45.30
CA THR A 267 -2.61 14.95 45.57
C THR A 267 -1.71 15.56 44.47
N PRO A 268 -1.61 16.90 44.39
CA PRO A 268 -0.75 17.58 43.43
C PRO A 268 0.71 17.45 43.83
N ARG A 269 1.54 16.88 42.94
CA ARG A 269 2.98 16.78 43.11
C ARG A 269 3.64 18.01 42.47
N THR A 270 4.39 18.74 43.28
CA THR A 270 5.24 19.89 42.92
C THR A 270 6.25 19.56 41.82
N LEU A 271 6.29 20.41 40.79
CA LEU A 271 7.27 20.40 39.69
C LEU A 271 8.64 20.92 40.17
N PRO A 272 9.77 20.29 39.77
CA PRO A 272 11.09 20.89 39.91
C PRO A 272 11.43 21.82 38.73
N ASP A 273 11.97 22.98 39.07
CA ASP A 273 12.53 24.04 38.22
C ASP A 273 13.77 23.52 37.46
N ASN A 274 13.63 23.33 36.14
CA ASN A 274 14.74 22.98 35.24
C ASN A 274 15.17 24.21 34.44
N ARG A 275 16.11 24.99 35.01
CA ARG A 275 16.88 25.99 34.26
C ARG A 275 17.84 25.28 33.31
N ARG A 276 17.66 25.52 32.01
CA ARG A 276 18.61 25.15 30.96
C ARG A 276 19.84 26.08 31.01
N PRO A 277 21.07 25.57 30.82
CA PRO A 277 22.20 26.39 30.42
C PRO A 277 22.25 26.58 28.90
N ASP A 278 22.57 27.79 28.46
CA ASP A 278 22.77 28.18 27.05
C ASP A 278 23.98 27.47 26.41
N PRO A 279 23.92 27.10 25.12
CA PRO A 279 25.08 26.63 24.39
C PRO A 279 25.93 27.79 23.85
N ILE A 280 27.21 27.78 24.22
CA ILE A 280 28.27 28.66 23.68
C ILE A 280 28.57 28.24 22.24
N TYR A 281 28.28 29.13 21.29
CA TYR A 281 28.58 28.96 19.87
C TYR A 281 30.02 29.44 19.57
N ASN A 282 30.95 28.50 19.38
CA ASN A 282 32.30 28.82 18.89
C ASN A 282 32.36 28.70 17.37
N GLY A 283 32.56 29.84 16.71
CA GLY A 283 32.86 29.90 15.28
C GLY A 283 34.33 29.71 14.98
N ALA A 284 34.64 28.96 13.93
CA ALA A 284 35.90 29.06 13.17
C ALA A 284 35.79 28.33 11.82
N HIS A 285 35.36 29.03 10.76
CA HIS A 285 35.64 28.62 9.38
C HIS A 285 36.76 29.51 8.83
N ARG A 286 37.93 28.92 8.62
CA ARG A 286 39.03 29.50 7.84
C ARG A 286 39.09 28.78 6.51
N GLY A 287 38.89 29.54 5.43
CA GLY A 287 38.96 29.04 4.07
C GLY A 287 40.38 28.75 3.60
N GLN A 288 40.50 27.83 2.64
CA GLN A 288 41.67 27.71 1.77
C GLN A 288 41.19 27.55 0.33
N LEU A 289 41.43 28.61 -0.45
CA LEU A 289 41.34 28.63 -1.90
C LEU A 289 42.54 27.86 -2.47
N HIS A 290 42.29 26.88 -3.33
CA HIS A 290 43.31 26.30 -4.20
C HIS A 290 43.26 26.96 -5.58
N ASN A 291 44.44 27.37 -6.02
CA ASN A 291 44.71 28.18 -7.19
C ASN A 291 45.09 27.24 -8.35
N HIS A 292 44.32 27.22 -9.43
CA HIS A 292 44.69 26.52 -10.67
C HIS A 292 45.48 27.47 -11.57
N ARG A 293 46.75 27.16 -11.83
CA ARG A 293 47.54 27.69 -12.94
C ARG A 293 47.68 26.59 -13.99
N HIS A 294 47.14 26.84 -15.17
CA HIS A 294 47.51 26.12 -16.40
C HIS A 294 48.65 26.88 -17.08
N ASN A 295 49.70 26.13 -17.41
CA ASN A 295 50.59 26.36 -18.54
C ASN A 295 50.48 25.11 -19.43
#